data_AF-A0A6M8W111-F1
#
_entry.id   AF-A0A6M8W111-F1
#
_cell.length_a   1.000
_cell.length_b   1.000
_cell.length_c   1.000
_cell.angle_alpha   90.00
_cell.angle_beta   90.00
_cell.angle_gamma   90.00
#
_symmetry.space_group_name_H-M   'P 1'
#
loop_
_entity.id
_entity.type
_entity.pdbx_description
1 polymer ?
#
loop_
_entity_poly.entity_id
_entity_poly.type
_entity_poly.pdbx_seq_one_letter_code
_entity_poly.pdbx_strand_id
1 'polypeptide(L)' 'MIVEFAEMRSIPVEKRMLSIEDLLGADEVFLTNSSWGVLPVAAIEAHAVGAGKPGDVTIALREAITRSISGEIE' A
#
# COMPACT_ATOMS: atom_id res chain seq x y z
N MET A 1 -3.18 12.09 2.17
CA MET A 1 -3.03 11.47 0.84
C MET A 1 -3.32 9.97 0.84
N ILE A 2 -2.42 9.04 1.23
CA ILE A 2 -2.72 7.59 1.12
C ILE A 2 -3.86 7.13 2.04
N VAL A 3 -3.89 7.63 3.29
CA VAL A 3 -4.95 7.33 4.26
C VAL A 3 -6.31 7.84 3.77
N GLU A 4 -6.37 9.07 3.25
CA GLU A 4 -7.59 9.63 2.65
C GLU A 4 -8.06 8.79 1.44
N PHE A 5 -7.15 8.33 0.57
CA PHE A 5 -7.51 7.46 -0.56
C PHE A 5 -8.06 6.11 -0.11
N ALA A 6 -7.55 5.56 0.99
CA ALA A 6 -8.05 4.34 1.60
C ALA A 6 -9.45 4.56 2.20
N GLU A 7 -9.64 5.64 2.95
CA GLU A 7 -10.94 6.01 3.55
C GLU A 7 -12.02 6.24 2.48
N MET A 8 -11.69 6.95 1.38
CA MET A 8 -12.61 7.15 0.25
C MET A 8 -13.05 5.83 -0.42
N ARG A 9 -12.28 4.76 -0.25
CA ARG A 9 -12.57 3.41 -0.76
C ARG A 9 -13.16 2.50 0.30
N SER A 10 -13.53 3.05 1.46
CA SER A 10 -14.03 2.29 2.62
C SER A 10 -13.06 1.20 3.09
N ILE A 11 -11.76 1.41 2.89
CA ILE A 11 -10.72 0.54 3.43
C ILE A 11 -10.48 0.98 4.88
N PRO A 12 -10.65 0.10 5.88
CA PRO A 12 -10.39 0.45 7.27
C PRO A 12 -8.93 0.86 7.47
N VAL A 13 -8.69 1.95 8.20
CA VAL A 13 -7.35 2.45 8.50
C VAL A 13 -7.14 2.50 10.00
N GLU A 14 -6.06 1.89 10.45
CA GLU A 14 -5.57 1.99 11.82
C GLU A 14 -4.15 2.56 11.83
N LYS A 15 -3.91 3.54 12.72
CA LYS A 15 -2.57 4.05 13.00
C LYS A 15 -2.12 3.48 14.34
N ARG A 16 -1.18 2.54 14.29
CA ARG A 16 -0.58 1.93 15.47
C ARG A 16 0.92 1.71 15.27
N MET A 17 1.61 1.35 16.35
CA MET A 17 2.96 0.80 16.23
C MET A 17 2.87 -0.60 15.61
N LEU A 18 3.78 -0.89 14.70
CA LEU A 18 3.94 -2.18 14.05
C LEU A 18 5.24 -2.83 14.52
N SER A 19 5.21 -4.12 14.82
CA SER A 19 6.42 -4.92 15.03
C SER A 19 6.91 -5.52 13.70
N ILE A 20 8.04 -6.21 13.73
CA ILE A 20 8.52 -6.94 12.54
C ILE A 20 7.59 -8.12 12.22
N GLU A 21 7.03 -8.77 13.23
CA GLU A 21 6.10 -9.88 13.08
C GLU A 21 4.81 -9.46 12.38
N ASP A 22 4.31 -8.23 12.64
CA ASP A 22 3.18 -7.65 11.91
C ASP A 22 3.47 -7.57 10.40
N LEU A 23 4.70 -7.18 10.02
CA LEU A 23 5.11 -7.05 8.63
C LEU A 23 5.34 -8.40 7.95
N LEU A 24 5.97 -9.34 8.66
CA LEU A 24 6.25 -10.68 8.15
C LEU A 24 4.97 -11.52 8.03
N GLY A 25 3.95 -11.23 8.83
CA GLY A 25 2.63 -11.88 8.79
C GLY A 25 1.58 -11.15 7.95
N ALA A 26 1.91 -10.03 7.31
CA ALA A 26 0.96 -9.25 6.54
C ALA A 26 0.63 -9.91 5.19
N ASP A 27 -0.63 -9.80 4.76
CA ASP A 27 -1.06 -10.20 3.42
C ASP A 27 -0.44 -9.32 2.33
N GLU A 28 -0.28 -8.03 2.63
CA GLU A 28 0.27 -7.02 1.74
C GLU A 28 1.10 -6.00 2.52
N VAL A 29 2.23 -5.59 1.93
CA VAL A 29 3.04 -4.46 2.41
C VAL A 29 3.35 -3.58 1.21
N PHE A 30 3.27 -2.27 1.40
CA PHE A 30 3.73 -1.31 0.42
C PHE A 30 4.40 -0.13 1.12
N LEU A 31 5.26 0.54 0.39
CA LEU A 31 5.83 1.81 0.79
C LEU A 31 5.15 2.93 0.01
N THR A 32 5.24 4.16 0.51
CA THR A 32 4.68 5.33 -0.19
C THR A 32 5.56 6.56 -0.04
N ASN A 33 5.65 7.36 -1.10
CA ASN A 33 6.22 8.70 -1.05
C ASN A 33 5.62 9.61 -2.14
N SER A 34 6.07 10.87 -2.19
CA SER A 34 5.60 11.88 -3.14
C SER A 34 6.04 11.66 -4.60
N SER A 35 7.09 10.89 -4.85
CA SER A 35 7.66 10.75 -6.20
C SER A 35 7.05 9.59 -6.97
N TRP A 36 6.92 8.41 -6.35
CA TRP A 36 6.44 7.20 -7.02
C TRP A 36 5.09 6.72 -6.51
N GLY A 37 4.52 7.37 -5.50
CA GLY A 37 3.18 7.05 -5.01
C GLY A 37 3.17 5.79 -4.15
N VAL A 38 2.83 4.63 -4.73
CA VAL A 38 2.74 3.33 -4.03
C VAL A 38 3.66 2.31 -4.69
N LEU A 39 4.58 1.73 -3.91
CA LEU A 39 5.48 0.65 -4.33
C LEU A 39 5.15 -0.61 -3.53
N PRO A 40 4.67 -1.67 -4.20
CA PRO A 40 4.46 -2.96 -3.55
C PRO A 40 5.77 -3.54 -3.04
N VAL A 41 5.72 -4.15 -1.85
CA VAL A 41 6.82 -4.92 -1.27
C VAL A 41 6.49 -6.40 -1.41
N ALA A 42 7.22 -7.09 -2.28
CA ALA A 42 7.03 -8.52 -2.51
C ALA A 42 7.70 -9.40 -1.43
N ALA A 43 8.76 -8.91 -0.79
CA ALA A 43 9.51 -9.65 0.22
C ALA A 43 10.20 -8.70 1.21
N ILE A 44 10.39 -9.18 2.44
CA ILE A 44 11.19 -8.57 3.50
C ILE A 44 12.29 -9.56 3.87
N GLU A 45 13.54 -9.19 3.62
CA GLU A 45 14.70 -10.10 3.69
C GLU A 45 14.50 -11.37 2.84
N ALA A 46 14.49 -12.55 3.46
CA ALA A 46 14.25 -13.84 2.81
C ALA A 46 12.77 -14.28 2.85
N HIS A 47 11.87 -13.46 3.42
CA HIS A 47 10.47 -13.82 3.62
C HIS A 47 9.59 -13.13 2.56
N ALA A 48 8.83 -13.92 1.81
CA ALA A 48 7.80 -13.37 0.92
C ALA A 48 6.66 -12.75 1.75
N VAL A 49 6.22 -11.56 1.35
CA VAL A 49 5.00 -10.95 1.92
C VAL A 49 3.80 -11.54 1.19
N GLY A 50 2.86 -12.13 1.92
CA GLY A 50 1.73 -12.86 1.35
C GLY A 50 2.15 -13.84 0.25
N ALA A 51 1.68 -13.60 -0.97
CA ALA A 51 1.99 -14.44 -2.14
C ALA A 51 3.23 -13.99 -2.95
N GLY A 52 4.03 -13.06 -2.44
CA GLY A 52 5.22 -12.53 -3.13
C GLY A 52 4.89 -11.66 -4.35
N LYS A 53 3.67 -11.14 -4.44
CA LYS A 53 3.16 -10.29 -5.52
C LYS A 53 2.27 -9.18 -4.94
N PRO A 54 2.07 -8.05 -5.64
CA PRO A 54 1.14 -7.02 -5.19
C PRO A 54 -0.26 -7.60 -4.99
N GLY A 55 -0.89 -7.31 -3.85
CA GLY A 55 -2.27 -7.69 -3.59
C GLY A 55 -3.27 -6.60 -4.00
N ASP A 56 -4.55 -6.90 -3.77
CA ASP A 56 -5.66 -6.12 -4.31
C ASP A 56 -5.73 -4.71 -3.72
N VAL A 57 -5.44 -4.56 -2.42
CA VAL A 57 -5.45 -3.25 -1.75
C VAL A 57 -4.33 -2.36 -2.28
N THR A 58 -3.13 -2.92 -2.41
CA THR A 58 -1.96 -2.22 -2.93
C THR A 58 -2.19 -1.76 -4.37
N ILE A 59 -2.76 -2.62 -5.22
CA ILE A 59 -3.07 -2.30 -6.61
C ILE A 59 -4.10 -1.16 -6.66
N ALA A 60 -5.21 -1.27 -5.92
CA ALA A 60 -6.27 -0.27 -5.91
C ALA A 60 -5.77 1.12 -5.46
N LEU A 61 -4.92 1.16 -4.42
CA LEU A 61 -4.33 2.41 -3.93
C LEU A 61 -3.29 2.98 -4.90
N ARG A 62 -2.49 2.13 -5.55
CA ARG A 62 -1.53 2.55 -6.57
C ARG A 62 -2.23 3.22 -7.75
N GLU A 63 -3.28 2.63 -8.28
CA GLU A 63 -4.06 3.20 -9.38
C GLU A 63 -4.72 4.53 -9.00
N ALA A 64 -5.18 4.66 -7.76
CA ALA A 64 -5.76 5.90 -7.25
C ALA A 64 -4.73 7.03 -7.22
N ILE A 65 -3.54 6.75 -6.69
CA ILE A 65 -2.47 7.74 -6.57
C ILE A 65 -1.87 8.09 -7.93
N THR A 66 -1.66 7.11 -8.82
CA THR A 66 -1.13 7.39 -10.16
C THR A 66 -2.04 8.34 -10.93
N ARG A 67 -3.37 8.15 -10.87
CA ARG A 67 -4.33 9.09 -11.48
C ARG A 67 -4.24 10.49 -10.89
N SER A 68 -4.09 10.59 -9.56
CA SER A 68 -3.93 11.87 -8.86
C SER A 68 -2.66 12.62 -9.28
N ILE A 69 -1.51 11.93 -9.30
CA ILE A 69 -0.21 12.51 -9.68
C ILE A 69 -0.19 12.95 -11.14
N SER A 70 -0.87 12.20 -12.01
CA SER A 70 -0.96 12.49 -13.45
C SER A 70 -1.87 13.68 -13.78
N GLY A 71 -2.58 14.23 -12.78
CA GLY A 71 -3.56 15.31 -12.99
C GLY A 71 -4.87 14.84 -13.64
N GLU A 72 -5.17 13.53 -13.60
CA GLU A 72 -6.38 12.93 -14.19
C GLU A 72 -7.55 12.87 -13.19
N ILE A 73 -7.47 13.60 -12.07
CA ILE A 73 -8.57 13.74 -11.12
C ILE A 73 -9.13 15.16 -11.24
N GLU A 74 -10.33 15.25 -11.83
CA GLU A 74 -11.23 16.40 -11.76
C GLU A 74 -11.96 16.43 -10.41
#